data_AF-A0A166WL22-F1
#
_entry.id   AF-A0A166WL22-F1
#
_cell.length_a   1.000
_cell.length_b   1.000
_cell.length_c   1.000
_cell.angle_alpha   90.00
_cell.angle_beta   90.00
_cell.angle_gamma   90.00
#
_symmetry.space_group_name_H-M   'P 1'
#
loop_
_entity.id
_entity.type
_entity.pdbx_description
1 polymer ?
#
loop_
_entity_poly.entity_id
_entity_poly.type
_entity_poly.pdbx_seq_one_letter_code
_entity_poly.pdbx_strand_id
1 'polypeptide(L)'
;MEIEQNLNTNMEASRAFQNSLKDAPLRIVADRDRFKAHKLEGQEETADETLRDPEFVANDVAAQIFFLRKLKFQYLEQNAKDKYIKTIVSDIDDAPLITAATNEQLRTNNTLKKANLKEGKGKLTQKQEDIRTLAPLVEQDYNKAKALTAEASLSQQILDARLALSRLRQAHPAPRLTISAATEQLDQQIARMQEYDETIQEISNSVATVKETVKENAKEVDRLRIKRAEVEKEVKRDDVQIDDGVAVALYDWFTASLDLHRALFSLISHHSPSENSLVLTYRVTPSRELTISLVFVPNTRQLASAEVEGFDDIDVAEVVDLHVLTNDVSGLVAAVLARARGV
;
A
#
# COMPACT_ATOMS: atom_id res chain seq x y z
N MET A 1 -13.59 22.73 -17.52
CA MET A 1 -14.85 22.51 -18.27
C MET A 1 -14.63 22.21 -19.74
N GLU A 2 -13.93 23.04 -20.52
CA GLU A 2 -13.69 22.76 -21.96
C GLU A 2 -12.84 21.50 -22.24
N ILE A 3 -11.90 21.18 -21.36
CA ILE A 3 -11.04 19.98 -21.50
C ILE A 3 -11.84 18.68 -21.28
N GLU A 4 -12.81 18.70 -20.35
CA GLU A 4 -13.67 17.54 -20.06
C GLU A 4 -14.69 17.31 -21.17
N GLN A 5 -15.18 18.38 -21.79
CA GLN A 5 -16.08 18.28 -22.94
C GLN A 5 -15.37 17.67 -24.16
N ASN A 6 -14.12 18.07 -24.45
CA ASN A 6 -13.33 17.49 -25.54
C ASN A 6 -12.95 16.02 -25.31
N LEU A 7 -12.76 15.61 -24.05
CA LEU A 7 -12.48 14.21 -23.72
C LEU A 7 -13.71 13.33 -23.91
N ASN A 8 -14.88 13.83 -23.53
CA ASN A 8 -16.15 13.11 -23.70
C ASN A 8 -16.52 12.97 -25.19
N THR A 9 -16.34 14.00 -26.01
CA THR A 9 -16.59 13.93 -27.46
C THR A 9 -15.65 12.94 -28.16
N ASN A 10 -14.38 12.88 -27.75
CA ASN A 10 -13.42 11.92 -28.31
C ASN A 10 -13.71 10.48 -27.88
N MET A 11 -14.24 10.28 -26.66
CA MET A 11 -14.68 8.97 -26.18
C MET A 11 -15.94 8.49 -26.91
N GLU A 12 -16.88 9.40 -27.17
CA GLU A 12 -18.09 9.11 -27.97
C GLU A 12 -17.73 8.80 -29.43
N ALA A 13 -16.83 9.57 -30.05
CA ALA A 13 -16.32 9.28 -31.40
C ALA A 13 -15.59 7.94 -31.49
N SER A 14 -14.76 7.60 -30.49
CA SER A 14 -14.09 6.29 -30.42
C SER A 14 -15.08 5.14 -30.28
N ARG A 15 -16.13 5.31 -29.47
CA ARG A 15 -17.20 4.30 -29.32
C ARG A 15 -18.01 4.15 -30.61
N ALA A 16 -18.32 5.26 -31.29
CA ALA A 16 -19.00 5.24 -32.58
C ALA A 16 -18.17 4.52 -33.66
N PHE A 17 -16.86 4.78 -33.71
CA PHE A 17 -15.95 4.08 -34.61
C PHE A 17 -15.85 2.58 -34.29
N GLN A 18 -15.77 2.22 -33.00
CA GLN A 18 -15.72 0.83 -32.57
C GLN A 18 -17.01 0.07 -32.91
N ASN A 19 -18.17 0.72 -32.80
CA ASN A 19 -19.44 0.15 -33.23
C ASN A 19 -19.50 0.03 -34.76
N SER A 20 -19.05 1.05 -35.50
CA SER A 20 -18.96 0.99 -36.96
C SER A 20 -18.01 -0.11 -37.46
N LEU A 21 -16.93 -0.42 -36.74
CA LEU A 21 -16.00 -1.50 -37.08
C LEU A 21 -16.61 -2.88 -36.80
N LYS A 22 -17.42 -3.00 -35.73
CA LYS A 22 -18.15 -4.23 -35.40
C LYS A 22 -19.30 -4.50 -36.36
N ASP A 23 -19.96 -3.44 -36.83
CA ASP A 23 -21.06 -3.52 -37.80
C ASP A 23 -20.56 -3.63 -39.24
N ALA A 24 -19.30 -3.26 -39.50
CA ALA A 24 -18.67 -3.46 -40.80
C ALA A 24 -18.54 -4.97 -41.08
N PRO A 25 -18.96 -5.45 -42.27
CA PRO A 25 -18.86 -6.86 -42.65
C PRO A 25 -17.41 -7.21 -43.02
N LEU A 26 -16.48 -7.09 -42.07
CA LEU A 26 -15.08 -7.44 -42.21
C LEU A 26 -14.95 -8.96 -42.17
N ARG A 27 -15.19 -9.58 -43.33
CA ARG A 27 -15.09 -11.02 -43.52
C ARG A 27 -13.65 -11.51 -43.67
N ILE A 28 -12.63 -10.70 -43.39
CA ILE A 28 -11.23 -11.05 -43.67
C ILE A 28 -10.81 -12.35 -42.95
N VAL A 29 -11.21 -12.54 -41.68
CA VAL A 29 -10.92 -13.77 -40.95
C VAL A 29 -11.75 -14.94 -41.51
N ALA A 30 -13.03 -14.71 -41.78
CA ALA A 30 -13.92 -15.72 -42.36
C ALA A 30 -13.52 -16.13 -43.79
N ASP A 31 -13.00 -15.20 -44.59
CA ASP A 31 -12.54 -15.40 -45.97
C ASP A 31 -11.15 -16.03 -45.97
N ARG A 32 -10.28 -15.70 -45.00
CA ARG A 32 -9.04 -16.43 -44.74
C ARG A 32 -9.34 -17.88 -44.36
N ASP A 33 -10.31 -18.09 -43.48
CA ASP A 33 -10.65 -19.44 -43.01
C ASP A 33 -11.41 -20.22 -44.11
N ARG A 34 -12.22 -19.56 -44.94
CA ARG A 34 -12.80 -20.13 -46.18
C ARG A 34 -11.73 -20.49 -47.20
N PHE A 35 -10.72 -19.63 -47.38
CA PHE A 35 -9.59 -19.91 -48.28
C PHE A 35 -8.76 -21.10 -47.77
N LYS A 36 -8.53 -21.19 -46.45
CA LYS A 36 -7.90 -22.35 -45.82
C LYS A 36 -8.72 -23.63 -45.94
N ALA A 37 -10.04 -23.53 -45.93
CA ALA A 37 -10.96 -24.67 -46.01
C ALA A 37 -11.23 -25.12 -47.47
N HIS A 38 -10.97 -24.27 -48.46
CA HIS A 38 -11.21 -24.58 -49.87
C HIS A 38 -10.13 -25.50 -50.42
N LYS A 39 -10.33 -26.82 -50.29
CA LYS A 39 -9.51 -27.84 -50.95
C LYS A 39 -9.79 -27.80 -52.47
N LEU A 40 -8.75 -27.73 -53.31
CA LEU A 40 -8.92 -27.94 -54.75
C LEU A 40 -9.30 -29.41 -54.99
N GLU A 41 -10.36 -29.62 -55.75
CA GLU A 41 -10.91 -30.94 -56.09
C GLU A 41 -9.84 -31.74 -56.87
N GLY A 42 -9.29 -32.80 -56.26
CA GLY A 42 -8.26 -33.68 -56.83
C GLY A 42 -6.91 -33.73 -56.11
N GLN A 43 -6.73 -33.03 -54.99
CA GLN A 43 -5.48 -33.07 -54.21
C GLN A 43 -5.61 -34.08 -53.05
N GLU A 44 -4.92 -35.21 -53.13
CA GLU A 44 -4.80 -36.20 -52.04
C GLU A 44 -4.19 -35.55 -50.77
N GLU A 45 -4.57 -36.05 -49.59
CA GLU A 45 -4.37 -35.44 -48.26
C GLU A 45 -2.92 -35.41 -47.74
N THR A 46 -1.93 -35.28 -48.63
CA THR A 46 -0.49 -35.25 -48.30
C THR A 46 0.17 -33.93 -48.68
N ALA A 47 -0.56 -32.82 -48.61
CA ALA A 47 -0.01 -31.48 -48.81
C ALA A 47 0.31 -30.82 -47.46
N ASP A 48 1.59 -30.91 -47.08
CA ASP A 48 2.21 -30.22 -45.96
C ASP A 48 1.85 -28.72 -45.91
N GLU A 49 1.84 -28.14 -44.71
CA GLU A 49 1.63 -26.70 -44.47
C GLU A 49 2.62 -25.78 -45.21
N THR A 50 3.65 -26.34 -45.84
CA THR A 50 4.71 -25.67 -46.62
C THR A 50 4.27 -25.23 -48.01
N LEU A 51 3.16 -25.74 -48.55
CA LEU A 51 2.57 -25.27 -49.82
C LEU A 51 1.86 -23.91 -49.72
N ARG A 52 1.87 -23.29 -48.53
CA ARG A 52 1.17 -22.02 -48.25
C ARG A 52 2.06 -20.78 -48.33
N ASP A 53 3.37 -20.96 -48.51
CA ASP A 53 4.28 -19.84 -48.75
C ASP A 53 4.21 -19.40 -50.22
N PRO A 54 3.99 -18.09 -50.49
CA PRO A 54 3.76 -17.59 -51.85
C PRO A 54 4.95 -17.82 -52.80
N GLU A 55 6.17 -17.97 -52.27
CA GLU A 55 7.36 -18.32 -53.05
C GLU A 55 7.35 -19.77 -53.54
N PHE A 56 6.88 -20.71 -52.73
CA PHE A 56 6.75 -22.11 -53.14
C PHE A 56 5.62 -22.28 -54.17
N VAL A 57 4.50 -21.59 -53.99
CA VAL A 57 3.42 -21.56 -55.00
C VAL A 57 3.92 -20.96 -56.31
N ALA A 58 4.73 -19.89 -56.26
CA ALA A 58 5.32 -19.30 -57.47
C ALA A 58 6.25 -20.28 -58.21
N ASN A 59 7.07 -21.03 -57.48
CA ASN A 59 7.95 -22.05 -58.05
C ASN A 59 7.17 -23.22 -58.66
N ASP A 60 6.11 -23.68 -58.00
CA ASP A 60 5.28 -24.79 -58.47
C ASP A 60 4.46 -24.40 -59.71
N VAL A 61 3.91 -23.17 -59.72
CA VAL A 61 3.27 -22.59 -60.91
C VAL A 61 4.28 -22.45 -62.05
N ALA A 62 5.53 -22.03 -61.79
CA ALA A 62 6.57 -21.95 -62.81
C ALA A 62 6.93 -23.33 -63.38
N ALA A 63 7.02 -24.36 -62.54
CA ALA A 63 7.25 -25.75 -62.95
C ALA A 63 6.08 -26.29 -63.80
N GLN A 64 4.83 -26.04 -63.40
CA GLN A 64 3.64 -26.40 -64.17
C GLN A 64 3.59 -25.67 -65.52
N ILE A 65 3.93 -24.37 -65.56
CA ILE A 65 4.04 -23.61 -66.82
C ILE A 65 5.10 -24.22 -67.74
N PHE A 66 6.25 -24.61 -67.20
CA PHE A 66 7.30 -25.27 -67.98
C PHE A 66 6.83 -26.61 -68.53
N PHE A 67 6.16 -27.43 -67.71
CA PHE A 67 5.57 -28.70 -68.13
C PHE A 67 4.53 -28.50 -69.22
N LEU A 68 3.59 -27.56 -69.06
CA LEU A 68 2.58 -27.24 -70.07
C LEU A 68 3.20 -26.71 -71.37
N ARG A 69 4.30 -25.96 -71.32
CA ARG A 69 5.06 -25.55 -72.51
C ARG A 69 5.67 -26.76 -73.21
N LYS A 70 6.27 -27.69 -72.47
CA LYS A 70 6.84 -28.94 -73.02
C LYS A 70 5.74 -29.81 -73.64
N LEU A 71 4.62 -29.97 -72.95
CA LEU A 71 3.45 -30.73 -73.41
C LEU A 71 2.86 -30.10 -74.68
N LYS A 72 2.72 -28.78 -74.71
CA LYS A 72 2.28 -28.04 -75.91
C LYS A 72 3.24 -28.26 -77.08
N PHE A 73 4.55 -28.25 -76.83
CA PHE A 73 5.55 -28.48 -77.88
C PHE A 73 5.45 -29.90 -78.44
N GLN A 74 5.37 -30.90 -77.56
CA GLN A 74 5.15 -32.30 -77.95
C GLN A 74 3.83 -32.48 -78.71
N TYR A 75 2.74 -31.86 -78.25
CA TYR A 75 1.45 -31.91 -78.93
C TYR A 75 1.52 -31.25 -80.31
N LEU A 76 2.15 -30.09 -80.44
CA LEU A 76 2.32 -29.42 -81.73
C LEU A 76 3.19 -30.23 -82.68
N GLU A 77 4.28 -30.83 -82.18
CA GLU A 77 5.15 -31.72 -82.94
C GLU A 77 4.39 -32.96 -83.41
N GLN A 78 3.63 -33.61 -82.54
CA GLN A 78 2.85 -34.80 -82.89
C GLN A 78 1.68 -34.48 -83.81
N ASN A 79 1.02 -33.34 -83.62
CA ASN A 79 -0.02 -32.83 -84.52
C ASN A 79 0.56 -32.48 -85.90
N ALA A 80 1.77 -31.91 -85.95
CA ALA A 80 2.47 -31.66 -87.21
C ALA A 80 2.87 -32.97 -87.91
N LYS A 81 3.38 -33.96 -87.17
CA LYS A 81 3.67 -35.31 -87.69
C LYS A 81 2.40 -35.99 -88.21
N ASP A 82 1.32 -35.96 -87.44
CA ASP A 82 0.02 -36.53 -87.84
C ASP A 82 -0.55 -35.84 -89.09
N LYS A 83 -0.49 -34.51 -89.15
CA LYS A 83 -0.85 -33.75 -90.36
C LYS A 83 0.02 -34.08 -91.55
N TYR A 84 1.34 -34.21 -91.36
CA TYR A 84 2.26 -34.58 -92.42
C TYR A 84 1.92 -35.98 -92.96
N ILE A 85 1.72 -36.95 -92.08
CA ILE A 85 1.34 -38.33 -92.46
C ILE A 85 0.01 -38.31 -93.23
N LYS A 86 -1.02 -37.62 -92.73
CA LYS A 86 -2.34 -37.51 -93.35
C LYS A 86 -2.40 -36.66 -94.62
N THR A 87 -1.38 -35.85 -94.92
CA THR A 87 -1.39 -34.97 -96.10
C THR A 87 -0.42 -35.48 -97.18
N ILE A 88 0.65 -36.15 -96.79
CA ILE A 88 1.73 -36.56 -97.70
C ILE A 88 1.86 -38.09 -97.83
N VAL A 89 1.54 -38.85 -96.78
CA VAL A 89 1.79 -40.31 -96.73
C VAL A 89 0.52 -41.14 -96.95
N SER A 90 -0.67 -40.64 -96.60
CA SER A 90 -1.93 -41.28 -96.99
C SER A 90 -2.20 -41.09 -98.50
N ASP A 91 -2.72 -42.13 -99.14
CA ASP A 91 -3.04 -42.16 -100.57
C ASP A 91 -3.88 -40.93 -100.99
N ILE A 92 -3.64 -40.46 -102.22
CA ILE A 92 -4.13 -39.19 -102.79
C ILE A 92 -5.65 -38.99 -102.65
N ASP A 93 -6.42 -40.07 -102.46
CA ASP A 93 -7.88 -40.05 -102.36
C ASP A 93 -8.43 -39.70 -100.95
N ASP A 94 -7.63 -39.83 -99.88
CA ASP A 94 -8.07 -39.59 -98.48
C ASP A 94 -7.41 -38.37 -97.83
N ALA A 95 -6.58 -37.64 -98.59
CA ALA A 95 -6.02 -36.37 -98.17
C ALA A 95 -7.15 -35.31 -98.11
N PRO A 96 -7.35 -34.60 -96.99
CA PRO A 96 -8.38 -33.57 -96.92
C PRO A 96 -8.08 -32.49 -97.95
N LEU A 97 -8.91 -32.45 -99.00
CA LEU A 97 -8.83 -31.45 -100.06
C LEU A 97 -8.91 -30.06 -99.42
N ILE A 98 -7.82 -29.29 -99.50
CA ILE A 98 -7.82 -27.87 -99.10
C ILE A 98 -8.60 -27.11 -100.17
N THR A 99 -9.93 -27.24 -100.11
CA THR A 99 -10.86 -26.57 -101.01
C THR A 99 -10.88 -25.07 -100.71
N ALA A 100 -11.13 -24.22 -101.70
CA ALA A 100 -11.22 -22.77 -101.51
C ALA A 100 -12.17 -22.38 -100.35
N ALA A 101 -13.25 -23.14 -100.14
CA ALA A 101 -14.21 -22.96 -99.05
C ALA A 101 -13.62 -23.19 -97.64
N THR A 102 -12.71 -24.15 -97.45
CA THR A 102 -12.08 -24.40 -96.13
C THR A 102 -11.08 -23.29 -95.79
N ASN A 103 -10.38 -22.76 -96.80
CA ASN A 103 -9.53 -21.58 -96.66
C ASN A 103 -10.32 -20.32 -96.29
N GLU A 104 -11.53 -20.13 -96.84
CA GLU A 104 -12.42 -19.03 -96.46
C GLU A 104 -12.91 -19.17 -95.01
N GLN A 105 -13.33 -20.36 -94.58
CA GLN A 105 -13.70 -20.63 -93.18
C GLN A 105 -12.54 -20.41 -92.20
N LEU A 106 -11.31 -20.76 -92.59
CA LEU A 106 -10.13 -20.48 -91.77
C LEU A 106 -9.84 -18.97 -91.71
N ARG A 107 -10.09 -18.22 -92.79
CA ARG A 107 -9.96 -16.76 -92.79
C ARG A 107 -10.98 -16.13 -91.85
N THR A 108 -12.25 -16.49 -91.92
CA THR A 108 -13.29 -15.96 -91.03
C THR A 108 -12.98 -16.29 -89.57
N ASN A 109 -12.63 -17.53 -89.25
CA ASN A 109 -12.24 -17.94 -87.90
C ASN A 109 -11.00 -17.20 -87.39
N ASN A 110 -9.99 -16.97 -88.23
CA ASN A 110 -8.83 -16.18 -87.85
C ASN A 110 -9.18 -14.70 -87.63
N THR A 111 -10.09 -14.12 -88.41
CA THR A 111 -10.56 -12.75 -88.17
C THR A 111 -11.31 -12.62 -86.85
N LEU A 112 -12.19 -13.57 -86.52
CA LEU A 112 -12.89 -13.61 -85.23
C LEU A 112 -11.92 -13.78 -84.06
N LYS A 113 -10.97 -14.71 -84.17
CA LYS A 113 -9.93 -14.90 -83.14
C LYS A 113 -9.05 -13.66 -82.98
N LYS A 114 -8.70 -12.97 -84.07
CA LYS A 114 -7.94 -11.71 -84.01
C LYS A 114 -8.75 -10.58 -83.38
N ALA A 115 -10.05 -10.49 -83.65
CA ALA A 115 -10.94 -9.53 -83.02
C ALA A 115 -11.02 -9.76 -81.50
N ASN A 116 -11.27 -11.01 -81.08
CA ASN A 116 -11.33 -11.39 -79.66
C ASN A 116 -9.98 -11.16 -78.95
N LEU A 117 -8.86 -11.47 -79.61
CA LEU A 117 -7.53 -11.19 -79.06
C LEU A 117 -7.27 -9.69 -78.90
N LYS A 118 -7.72 -8.86 -79.87
CA LYS A 118 -7.58 -7.41 -79.79
C LYS A 118 -8.39 -6.84 -78.63
N GLU A 119 -9.63 -7.31 -78.45
CA GLU A 119 -10.47 -6.92 -77.32
C GLU A 119 -9.85 -7.36 -75.98
N GLY A 120 -9.38 -8.61 -75.89
CA GLY A 120 -8.71 -9.12 -74.69
C GLY A 120 -7.44 -8.34 -74.35
N LYS A 121 -6.64 -7.97 -75.35
CA LYS A 121 -5.46 -7.10 -75.17
C LYS A 121 -5.88 -5.72 -74.66
N GLY A 122 -6.94 -5.13 -75.20
CA GLY A 122 -7.48 -3.85 -74.73
C GLY A 122 -7.93 -3.88 -73.27
N LYS A 123 -8.64 -4.93 -72.85
CA LYS A 123 -9.04 -5.11 -71.45
C LYS A 123 -7.83 -5.31 -70.53
N LEU A 124 -6.80 -6.02 -70.99
CA LEU A 124 -5.58 -6.22 -70.22
C LEU A 124 -4.78 -4.93 -70.05
N THR A 125 -4.64 -4.13 -71.11
CA THR A 125 -3.95 -2.83 -71.04
C THR A 125 -4.67 -1.87 -70.10
N GLN A 126 -6.01 -1.81 -70.16
CA GLN A 126 -6.82 -1.01 -69.22
C GLN A 126 -6.57 -1.44 -67.77
N LYS A 127 -6.64 -2.74 -67.47
CA LYS A 127 -6.34 -3.23 -66.11
C LYS A 127 -4.91 -2.93 -65.67
N GLN A 128 -3.93 -3.00 -66.56
CA GLN A 128 -2.55 -2.63 -66.24
C GLN A 128 -2.41 -1.13 -65.95
N GLU A 129 -3.12 -0.28 -66.68
CA GLU A 129 -3.18 1.16 -66.42
C GLU A 129 -3.87 1.45 -65.08
N ASP A 130 -4.99 0.78 -64.79
CA ASP A 130 -5.69 0.88 -63.50
C ASP A 130 -4.79 0.44 -62.35
N ILE A 131 -4.07 -0.68 -62.49
CA ILE A 131 -3.11 -1.12 -61.46
C ILE A 131 -2.00 -0.09 -61.28
N ARG A 132 -1.45 0.45 -62.38
CA ARG A 132 -0.37 1.43 -62.32
C ARG A 132 -0.79 2.75 -61.66
N THR A 133 -2.06 3.11 -61.76
CA THR A 133 -2.61 4.33 -61.14
C THR A 133 -3.07 4.09 -59.70
N LEU A 134 -3.68 2.95 -59.40
CA LEU A 134 -4.22 2.64 -58.07
C LEU A 134 -3.15 2.12 -57.09
N ALA A 135 -2.16 1.36 -57.55
CA ALA A 135 -1.10 0.83 -56.68
C ALA A 135 -0.39 1.90 -55.85
N PRO A 136 0.07 3.04 -56.40
CA PRO A 136 0.74 4.07 -55.60
C PRO A 136 -0.20 4.73 -54.58
N LEU A 137 -1.50 4.85 -54.88
CA LEU A 137 -2.48 5.40 -53.94
C LEU A 137 -2.67 4.49 -52.74
N VAL A 138 -2.82 3.18 -52.98
CA VAL A 138 -2.93 2.17 -51.92
C VAL A 138 -1.66 2.11 -51.08
N GLU A 139 -0.48 2.17 -51.70
CA GLU A 139 0.79 2.20 -50.98
C GLU A 139 0.92 3.45 -50.10
N GLN A 140 0.52 4.61 -50.63
CA GLN A 140 0.54 5.85 -49.87
C GLN A 140 -0.40 5.79 -48.65
N ASP A 141 -1.62 5.29 -48.83
CA ASP A 141 -2.59 5.20 -47.74
C ASP A 141 -2.20 4.13 -46.70
N TYR A 142 -1.61 3.01 -47.14
CA TYR A 142 -1.00 2.03 -46.25
C TYR A 142 0.12 2.64 -45.42
N ASN A 143 1.03 3.40 -46.04
CA ASN A 143 2.13 4.05 -45.35
C ASN A 143 1.64 5.11 -44.34
N LYS A 144 0.59 5.87 -44.67
CA LYS A 144 -0.07 6.80 -43.74
C LYS A 144 -0.68 6.05 -42.55
N ALA A 145 -1.44 4.99 -42.80
CA ALA A 145 -2.05 4.19 -41.74
C ALA A 145 -0.97 3.55 -40.82
N LYS A 146 0.12 3.07 -41.42
CA LYS A 146 1.28 2.55 -40.68
C LYS A 146 1.95 3.61 -39.81
N ALA A 147 2.09 4.84 -40.30
CA ALA A 147 2.62 5.95 -39.50
C ALA A 147 1.71 6.30 -38.33
N LEU A 148 0.39 6.45 -38.57
CA LEU A 148 -0.59 6.77 -37.53
C LEU A 148 -0.68 5.67 -36.46
N THR A 149 -0.60 4.39 -36.85
CA THR A 149 -0.58 3.28 -35.89
C THR A 149 0.71 3.25 -35.07
N ALA A 150 1.85 3.60 -35.66
CA ALA A 150 3.11 3.74 -34.91
C ALA A 150 3.03 4.89 -33.89
N GLU A 151 2.46 6.03 -34.27
CA GLU A 151 2.22 7.18 -33.37
C GLU A 151 1.27 6.80 -32.23
N ALA A 152 0.17 6.11 -32.53
CA ALA A 152 -0.76 5.63 -31.52
C ALA A 152 -0.10 4.67 -30.52
N SER A 153 0.72 3.72 -31.00
CA SER A 153 1.51 2.82 -30.15
C SER A 153 2.46 3.58 -29.22
N LEU A 154 3.16 4.59 -29.74
CA LEU A 154 4.06 5.43 -28.95
C LEU A 154 3.30 6.26 -27.91
N SER A 155 2.11 6.78 -28.26
CA SER A 155 1.26 7.50 -27.31
C SER A 155 0.78 6.60 -26.16
N GLN A 156 0.45 5.34 -26.45
CA GLN A 156 0.06 4.36 -25.44
C GLN A 156 1.24 4.05 -24.50
N GLN A 157 2.45 3.83 -25.05
CA GLN A 157 3.66 3.62 -24.25
C GLN A 157 3.97 4.80 -23.33
N ILE A 158 3.78 6.05 -23.79
CA ILE A 158 3.96 7.24 -22.95
C ILE A 158 2.95 7.25 -21.79
N LEU A 159 1.69 6.91 -22.05
CA LEU A 159 0.65 6.84 -21.02
C LEU A 159 0.96 5.76 -19.98
N ASP A 160 1.36 4.56 -20.43
CA ASP A 160 1.75 3.46 -19.55
C ASP A 160 2.97 3.83 -18.70
N ALA A 161 3.98 4.49 -19.29
CA ALA A 161 5.16 4.97 -18.57
C ALA A 161 4.78 6.05 -17.53
N ARG A 162 3.88 6.98 -17.87
CA ARG A 162 3.37 7.99 -16.92
C ARG A 162 2.61 7.35 -15.77
N LEU A 163 1.79 6.34 -16.06
CA LEU A 163 1.04 5.60 -15.07
C LEU A 163 1.98 4.82 -14.15
N ALA A 164 3.02 4.17 -14.70
CA ALA A 164 4.08 3.52 -13.94
C ALA A 164 4.83 4.51 -13.03
N LEU A 165 5.17 5.70 -13.54
CA LEU A 165 5.81 6.76 -12.77
C LEU A 165 4.88 7.24 -11.63
N SER A 166 3.59 7.41 -11.91
CA SER A 166 2.58 7.76 -10.89
C SER A 166 2.48 6.68 -9.80
N ARG A 167 2.43 5.40 -10.17
CA ARG A 167 2.45 4.28 -9.21
C ARG A 167 3.72 4.29 -8.37
N LEU A 168 4.87 4.58 -8.98
CA LEU A 168 6.15 4.66 -8.27
C LEU A 168 6.19 5.86 -7.30
N ARG A 169 5.59 6.99 -7.69
CA ARG A 169 5.42 8.16 -6.81
C ARG A 169 4.43 7.88 -5.66
N GLN A 170 3.37 7.10 -5.90
CA GLN A 170 2.43 6.70 -4.86
C GLN A 170 3.03 5.68 -3.89
N ALA A 171 3.77 4.70 -4.41
CA ALA A 171 4.49 3.71 -3.59
C ALA A 171 5.61 4.35 -2.76
N HIS A 172 6.18 5.46 -3.26
CA HIS A 172 7.25 6.20 -2.60
C HIS A 172 6.91 7.70 -2.53
N PRO A 173 5.98 8.10 -1.63
CA PRO A 173 5.58 9.49 -1.46
C PRO A 173 6.75 10.33 -0.96
N ALA A 174 6.80 11.60 -1.36
CA ALA A 174 7.77 12.56 -0.82
C ALA A 174 7.44 12.87 0.66
N PRO A 175 8.44 13.13 1.53
CA PRO A 175 9.82 13.52 1.24
C PRO A 175 10.78 12.32 1.13
N ARG A 176 11.51 12.25 0.02
CA ARG A 176 12.61 11.30 -0.12
C ARG A 176 13.76 11.79 0.74
N LEU A 177 14.25 10.95 1.65
CA LEU A 177 15.57 11.18 2.24
C LEU A 177 16.57 11.25 1.07
N THR A 178 17.08 12.45 0.78
CA THR A 178 18.22 12.57 -0.12
C THR A 178 19.40 11.83 0.52
N ILE A 179 20.39 11.42 -0.27
CA ILE A 179 21.60 10.78 0.27
C ILE A 179 22.22 11.66 1.37
N SER A 180 22.18 12.99 1.22
CA SER A 180 22.65 13.92 2.26
C SER A 180 21.78 13.91 3.53
N ALA A 181 20.46 13.84 3.39
CA ALA A 181 19.56 13.74 4.55
C ALA A 181 19.69 12.39 5.26
N ALA A 182 20.00 11.33 4.51
CA ALA A 182 20.30 10.00 5.06
C ALA A 182 21.60 10.00 5.84
N THR A 183 22.66 10.60 5.30
CA THR A 183 23.93 10.74 6.03
C THR A 183 23.76 11.62 7.26
N GLU A 184 23.00 12.72 7.16
CA GLU A 184 22.76 13.59 8.32
C GLU A 184 21.95 12.89 9.42
N GLN A 185 20.92 12.10 9.05
CA GLN A 185 20.19 11.29 10.04
C GLN A 185 21.06 10.19 10.64
N LEU A 186 21.93 9.57 9.85
CA LEU A 186 22.89 8.58 10.35
C LEU A 186 23.84 9.22 11.36
N ASP A 187 24.40 10.39 11.04
CA ASP A 187 25.30 11.13 11.92
C ASP A 187 24.61 11.53 13.22
N GLN A 188 23.34 11.97 13.15
CA GLN A 188 22.52 12.23 14.34
C GLN A 188 22.27 10.96 15.17
N GLN A 189 22.05 9.81 14.52
CA GLN A 189 21.87 8.53 15.23
C GLN A 189 23.18 8.08 15.90
N ILE A 190 24.32 8.25 15.23
CA ILE A 190 25.63 7.94 15.79
C ILE A 190 25.90 8.82 17.02
N ALA A 191 25.61 10.12 16.94
CA ALA A 191 25.74 11.03 18.08
C ALA A 191 24.88 10.60 19.27
N ARG A 192 23.59 10.27 19.03
CA ARG A 192 22.71 9.74 20.10
C ARG A 192 23.20 8.42 20.67
N MET A 193 23.76 7.54 19.84
CA MET A 193 24.31 6.27 20.30
C MET A 193 25.53 6.49 21.20
N GLN A 194 26.40 7.45 20.85
CA GLN A 194 27.52 7.85 21.70
C GLN A 194 27.03 8.45 23.03
N GLU A 195 26.04 9.34 23.01
CA GLU A 195 25.41 9.87 24.23
C GLU A 195 24.85 8.74 25.11
N TYR A 196 24.15 7.76 24.52
CA TYR A 196 23.64 6.63 25.28
C TYR A 196 24.76 5.75 25.83
N ASP A 197 25.82 5.49 25.09
CA ASP A 197 26.98 4.74 25.58
C ASP A 197 27.67 5.47 26.74
N GLU A 198 27.79 6.81 26.69
CA GLU A 198 28.30 7.62 27.79
C GLU A 198 27.40 7.51 29.03
N THR A 199 26.08 7.64 28.88
CA THR A 199 25.15 7.47 30.01
C THR A 199 25.20 6.06 30.60
N ILE A 200 25.37 5.03 29.77
CA ILE A 200 25.53 3.64 30.25
C ILE A 200 26.82 3.51 31.07
N GLN A 201 27.92 4.12 30.61
CA GLN A 201 29.18 4.12 31.36
C GLN A 201 29.05 4.87 32.69
N GLU A 202 28.40 6.03 32.70
CA GLU A 202 28.14 6.80 33.92
C GLU A 202 27.28 6.01 34.91
N ILE A 203 26.20 5.40 34.44
CA ILE A 203 25.33 4.56 35.27
C ILE A 203 26.14 3.36 35.80
N SER A 204 26.92 2.69 34.96
CA SER A 204 27.78 1.57 35.38
C SER A 204 28.75 1.98 36.49
N ASN A 205 29.37 3.15 36.35
CA ASN A 205 30.24 3.72 37.39
C ASN A 205 29.47 4.01 38.68
N SER A 206 28.29 4.63 38.58
CA SER A 206 27.43 4.90 39.74
C SER A 206 27.02 3.60 40.45
N VAL A 207 26.67 2.55 39.69
CA VAL A 207 26.31 1.23 40.23
C VAL A 207 27.52 0.61 40.95
N ALA A 208 28.73 0.75 40.41
CA ALA A 208 29.94 0.30 41.08
C ALA A 208 30.17 1.03 42.41
N THR A 209 29.98 2.36 42.45
CA THR A 209 30.10 3.14 43.69
C THR A 209 29.05 2.75 44.72
N VAL A 210 27.78 2.65 44.32
CA VAL A 210 26.68 2.24 45.19
C VAL A 210 26.91 0.84 45.72
N LYS A 211 27.37 -0.10 44.88
CA LYS A 211 27.73 -1.45 45.31
C LYS A 211 28.81 -1.44 46.39
N GLU A 212 29.79 -0.55 46.29
CA GLU A 212 30.83 -0.43 47.31
C GLU A 212 30.28 0.16 48.61
N THR A 213 29.44 1.20 48.54
CA THR A 213 28.77 1.75 49.73
C THR A 213 27.83 0.74 50.40
N VAL A 214 27.14 -0.09 49.62
CA VAL A 214 26.26 -1.14 50.14
C VAL A 214 27.08 -2.23 50.84
N LYS A 215 28.25 -2.61 50.30
CA LYS A 215 29.15 -3.54 50.99
C LYS A 215 29.67 -2.95 52.31
N GLU A 216 30.00 -1.67 52.34
CA GLU A 216 30.46 -0.99 53.55
C GLU A 216 29.34 -0.94 54.59
N ASN A 217 28.16 -0.48 54.21
CA ASN A 217 26.98 -0.46 55.06
C ASN A 217 26.58 -1.87 55.54
N ALA A 218 26.72 -2.90 54.70
CA ALA A 218 26.47 -4.28 55.12
C ALA A 218 27.45 -4.72 56.22
N LYS A 219 28.74 -4.37 56.11
CA LYS A 219 29.73 -4.62 57.17
C LYS A 219 29.38 -3.84 58.45
N GLU A 220 28.90 -2.61 58.33
CA GLU A 220 28.45 -1.83 59.48
C GLU A 220 27.21 -2.42 60.14
N VAL A 221 26.21 -2.85 59.37
CA VAL A 221 25.03 -3.55 59.88
C VAL A 221 25.43 -4.82 60.61
N ASP A 222 26.37 -5.61 60.07
CA ASP A 222 26.86 -6.80 60.76
C ASP A 222 27.58 -6.44 62.08
N ARG A 223 28.38 -5.37 62.10
CA ARG A 223 28.98 -4.84 63.35
C ARG A 223 27.91 -4.39 64.35
N LEU A 224 26.89 -3.67 63.88
CA LEU A 224 25.79 -3.20 64.72
C LEU A 224 24.91 -4.34 65.22
N ARG A 225 24.72 -5.40 64.44
CA ARG A 225 24.05 -6.64 64.89
C ARG A 225 24.79 -7.30 66.04
N ILE A 226 26.12 -7.35 65.96
CA ILE A 226 26.96 -7.88 67.06
C ILE A 226 26.78 -7.00 68.31
N LYS A 227 26.92 -5.67 68.17
CA LYS A 227 26.72 -4.72 69.28
C LYS A 227 25.31 -4.78 69.86
N ARG A 228 24.28 -4.88 69.01
CA ARG A 228 22.89 -5.04 69.44
C ARG A 228 22.69 -6.36 70.19
N ALA A 229 23.29 -7.45 69.73
CA ALA A 229 23.21 -8.73 70.46
C ALA A 229 23.93 -8.69 71.81
N GLU A 230 24.96 -7.85 71.97
CA GLU A 230 25.61 -7.57 73.25
C GLU A 230 24.71 -6.72 74.16
N VAL A 231 24.17 -5.61 73.66
CA VAL A 231 23.26 -4.73 74.41
C VAL A 231 21.95 -5.44 74.76
N GLU A 232 21.37 -6.25 73.87
CA GLU A 232 20.17 -7.04 74.19
C GLU A 232 20.45 -8.10 75.26
N LYS A 233 21.68 -8.63 75.37
CA LYS A 233 22.04 -9.49 76.50
C LYS A 233 22.14 -8.71 77.80
N GLU A 234 22.48 -7.43 77.76
CA GLU A 234 22.49 -6.53 78.92
C GLU A 234 21.07 -6.12 79.30
N VAL A 235 20.24 -5.69 78.34
CA VAL A 235 18.82 -5.34 78.55
C VAL A 235 18.01 -6.55 79.01
N LYS A 236 18.21 -7.76 78.47
CA LYS A 236 17.56 -8.97 78.99
C LYS A 236 18.00 -9.34 80.41
N ARG A 237 19.12 -8.82 80.91
CA ARG A 237 19.49 -8.96 82.33
C ARG A 237 18.77 -7.93 83.20
N ASP A 238 18.41 -6.78 82.64
CA ASP A 238 17.71 -5.69 83.32
C ASP A 238 16.17 -5.83 83.27
N ASP A 239 15.59 -6.30 82.16
CA ASP A 239 14.15 -6.53 81.94
C ASP A 239 13.55 -7.64 82.83
N VAL A 240 14.38 -8.46 83.49
CA VAL A 240 13.89 -9.46 84.47
C VAL A 240 13.29 -8.77 85.71
N GLN A 241 13.51 -7.46 85.89
CA GLN A 241 13.03 -6.74 87.07
C GLN A 241 11.79 -5.86 86.86
N ILE A 242 11.39 -5.52 85.62
CA ILE A 242 10.23 -4.64 85.39
C ILE A 242 9.55 -5.00 84.07
N ASP A 243 8.55 -5.90 84.08
CA ASP A 243 7.55 -5.90 83.01
C ASP A 243 6.20 -6.43 83.49
N ASP A 244 5.30 -5.51 83.86
CA ASP A 244 3.87 -5.79 83.95
C ASP A 244 3.35 -5.91 82.51
N GLY A 245 3.31 -7.14 81.96
CA GLY A 245 2.81 -7.41 80.60
C GLY A 245 1.36 -6.94 80.33
N VAL A 246 0.65 -6.52 81.39
CA VAL A 246 -0.64 -5.83 81.31
C VAL A 246 -0.50 -4.42 80.70
N ALA A 247 0.57 -3.68 81.03
CA ALA A 247 0.81 -2.33 80.52
C ALA A 247 1.05 -2.32 79.00
N VAL A 248 1.79 -3.31 78.49
CA VAL A 248 2.04 -3.49 77.05
C VAL A 248 0.73 -3.80 76.31
N ALA A 249 -0.09 -4.71 76.83
CA ALA A 249 -1.38 -5.04 76.23
C ALA A 249 -2.37 -3.87 76.23
N LEU A 250 -2.39 -3.06 77.30
CA LEU A 250 -3.18 -1.84 77.37
C LEU A 250 -2.68 -0.79 76.37
N TYR A 251 -1.36 -0.62 76.25
CA TYR A 251 -0.76 0.31 75.29
C TYR A 251 -1.12 -0.05 73.85
N ASP A 252 -1.05 -1.34 73.50
CA ASP A 252 -1.42 -1.82 72.16
C ASP A 252 -2.91 -1.61 71.87
N TRP A 253 -3.78 -1.88 72.85
CA TRP A 253 -5.22 -1.64 72.72
C TRP A 253 -5.54 -0.14 72.56
N PHE A 254 -4.94 0.72 73.37
CA PHE A 254 -5.14 2.16 73.27
C PHE A 254 -4.65 2.70 71.92
N THR A 255 -3.48 2.24 71.46
CA THR A 255 -2.91 2.63 70.15
C THR A 255 -3.84 2.22 69.01
N ALA A 256 -4.32 0.97 69.01
CA ALA A 256 -5.28 0.49 68.02
C ALA A 256 -6.62 1.24 68.07
N SER A 257 -7.11 1.59 69.26
CA SER A 257 -8.33 2.39 69.42
C SER A 257 -8.15 3.81 68.85
N LEU A 258 -6.99 4.43 69.08
CA LEU A 258 -6.66 5.77 68.58
C LEU A 258 -6.57 5.77 67.06
N ASP A 259 -5.96 4.76 66.45
CA ASP A 259 -5.89 4.65 64.99
C ASP A 259 -7.27 4.45 64.35
N LEU A 260 -8.15 3.67 64.99
CA LEU A 260 -9.55 3.54 64.57
C LEU A 260 -10.29 4.88 64.66
N HIS A 261 -10.13 5.61 65.77
CA HIS A 261 -10.72 6.94 65.92
C HIS A 261 -10.18 7.92 64.88
N ARG A 262 -8.88 7.89 64.57
CA ARG A 262 -8.28 8.71 63.52
C ARG A 262 -8.88 8.43 62.15
N ALA A 263 -9.05 7.15 61.81
CA ALA A 263 -9.67 6.75 60.55
C ALA A 263 -11.14 7.22 60.45
N LEU A 264 -11.95 7.01 61.50
CA LEU A 264 -13.36 7.41 61.51
C LEU A 264 -13.58 8.92 61.36
N PHE A 265 -12.76 9.72 62.05
CA PHE A 265 -12.88 11.19 62.01
C PHE A 265 -12.06 11.84 60.89
N SER A 266 -11.35 11.05 60.08
CA SER A 266 -10.43 11.54 59.04
C SER A 266 -9.34 12.46 59.61
N LEU A 267 -8.87 12.18 60.83
CA LEU A 267 -7.78 12.90 61.49
C LEU A 267 -6.44 12.35 60.98
N ILE A 268 -5.69 13.18 60.26
CA ILE A 268 -4.39 12.84 59.67
C ILE A 268 -3.33 12.77 60.75
N SER A 269 -3.24 13.80 61.58
CA SER A 269 -2.25 13.90 62.65
C SER A 269 -2.79 14.68 63.83
N HIS A 270 -2.26 14.36 65.01
CA HIS A 270 -2.39 15.18 66.20
C HIS A 270 -0.99 15.29 66.80
N HIS A 271 -0.62 16.48 67.25
CA HIS A 271 0.61 16.65 68.01
C HIS A 271 0.42 17.80 69.00
N SER A 272 1.10 17.72 70.13
CA SER A 272 1.14 18.76 71.14
C SER A 272 2.49 19.48 71.06
N PRO A 273 2.60 20.62 70.35
CA PRO A 273 3.89 21.31 70.23
C PRO A 273 4.36 21.94 71.54
N SER A 274 3.44 22.20 72.47
CA SER A 274 3.70 22.62 73.85
C SER A 274 2.72 21.94 74.80
N GLU A 275 3.02 21.95 76.11
CA GLU A 275 2.15 21.36 77.14
C GLU A 275 0.73 21.94 77.17
N ASN A 276 0.56 23.17 76.67
CA ASN A 276 -0.70 23.90 76.68
C ASN A 276 -1.34 24.00 75.29
N SER A 277 -0.83 23.32 74.27
CA SER A 277 -1.33 23.45 72.90
C SER A 277 -1.55 22.10 72.25
N LEU A 278 -2.64 21.96 71.52
CA LEU A 278 -2.96 20.77 70.73
C LEU A 278 -3.27 21.17 69.30
N VAL A 279 -2.52 20.63 68.35
CA VAL A 279 -2.73 20.84 66.92
C VAL A 279 -3.33 19.59 66.32
N LEU A 280 -4.48 19.75 65.65
CA LEU A 280 -5.25 18.68 65.03
C LEU A 280 -5.37 18.94 63.54
N THR A 281 -4.94 17.99 62.71
CA THR A 281 -5.01 18.12 61.25
C THR A 281 -6.00 17.11 60.69
N TYR A 282 -7.08 17.61 60.09
CA TYR A 282 -8.18 16.83 59.54
C TYR A 282 -8.17 16.85 58.02
N ARG A 283 -8.60 15.74 57.42
CA ARG A 283 -8.92 15.64 56.00
C ARG A 283 -10.40 15.90 55.80
N VAL A 284 -10.73 16.95 55.06
CA VAL A 284 -12.13 17.37 54.80
C VAL A 284 -12.59 16.86 53.42
N THR A 285 -11.76 17.07 52.40
CA THR A 285 -11.90 16.51 51.04
C THR A 285 -10.55 15.93 50.60
N PRO A 286 -10.47 15.03 49.60
CA PRO A 286 -9.19 14.45 49.17
C PRO A 286 -8.12 15.47 48.75
N SER A 287 -8.51 16.72 48.46
CA SER A 287 -7.63 17.83 48.09
C SER A 287 -7.52 18.94 49.14
N ARG A 288 -8.16 18.81 50.33
CA ARG A 288 -8.15 19.87 51.36
C ARG A 288 -7.89 19.32 52.76
N GLU A 289 -6.95 19.96 53.44
CA GLU A 289 -6.58 19.69 54.82
C GLU A 289 -6.94 20.91 55.67
N LEU A 290 -7.42 20.64 56.88
CA LEU A 290 -7.84 21.63 57.86
C LEU A 290 -7.01 21.45 59.12
N THR A 291 -6.39 22.51 59.60
CA THR A 291 -5.62 22.49 60.84
C THR A 291 -6.32 23.31 61.91
N ILE A 292 -6.57 22.70 63.07
CA ILE A 292 -7.15 23.36 64.24
C ILE A 292 -6.10 23.35 65.35
N SER A 293 -5.65 24.54 65.74
CA SER A 293 -4.70 24.76 66.83
C SER A 293 -5.46 25.24 68.07
N LEU A 294 -5.50 24.40 69.09
CA LEU A 294 -6.17 24.68 70.36
C LEU A 294 -5.13 25.10 71.39
N VAL A 295 -5.32 26.24 72.04
CA VAL A 295 -4.47 26.73 73.13
C VAL A 295 -5.26 26.72 74.42
N PHE A 296 -4.72 26.11 75.45
CA PHE A 296 -5.32 25.97 76.77
C PHE A 296 -4.63 26.86 77.79
N VAL A 297 -5.41 27.36 78.75
CA VAL A 297 -4.86 28.02 79.92
C VAL A 297 -4.17 26.94 80.80
N PRO A 298 -2.91 27.13 81.20
CA PRO A 298 -2.18 26.15 82.00
C PRO A 298 -2.94 25.76 83.27
N ASN A 299 -2.94 24.47 83.61
CA ASN A 299 -3.55 23.89 84.82
C ASN A 299 -5.07 24.06 85.02
N THR A 300 -5.78 24.71 84.09
CA THR A 300 -7.24 24.95 84.26
C THR A 300 -8.10 24.15 83.28
N ARG A 301 -7.49 23.47 82.29
CA ARG A 301 -8.18 22.74 81.21
C ARG A 301 -9.22 23.60 80.47
N GLN A 302 -9.08 24.92 80.54
CA GLN A 302 -9.93 25.89 79.85
C GLN A 302 -9.31 26.28 78.53
N LEU A 303 -10.11 26.33 77.47
CA LEU A 303 -9.69 26.79 76.16
C LEU A 303 -9.44 28.31 76.23
N ALA A 304 -8.20 28.73 75.93
CA ALA A 304 -7.80 30.14 75.90
C ALA A 304 -8.09 30.75 74.53
N SER A 305 -7.74 30.04 73.47
CA SER A 305 -7.99 30.43 72.08
C SER A 305 -7.95 29.20 71.18
N ALA A 306 -8.55 29.33 70.00
CA ALA A 306 -8.40 28.37 68.93
C ALA A 306 -8.13 29.08 67.61
N GLU A 307 -7.17 28.60 66.86
CA GLU A 307 -6.85 29.08 65.52
C GLU A 307 -7.19 27.98 64.51
N VAL A 308 -7.84 28.37 63.42
CA VAL A 308 -8.25 27.45 62.36
C VAL A 308 -7.58 27.90 61.07
N GLU A 309 -6.72 27.05 60.52
CA GLU A 309 -6.00 27.28 59.28
C GLU A 309 -6.49 26.31 58.19
N GLY A 310 -6.56 26.79 56.94
CA GLY A 310 -7.05 26.01 55.79
C GLY A 310 -8.37 26.50 55.19
N PHE A 311 -8.87 27.68 55.61
CA PHE A 311 -10.04 28.37 55.05
C PHE A 311 -9.75 29.86 54.81
N ASP A 312 -9.90 30.31 53.56
CA ASP A 312 -9.83 31.76 53.21
C ASP A 312 -11.23 32.41 53.09
N ASP A 313 -12.28 31.60 52.90
CA ASP A 313 -13.62 32.08 52.50
C ASP A 313 -14.70 32.04 53.61
N ILE A 314 -14.39 31.52 54.81
CA ILE A 314 -15.39 31.34 55.89
C ILE A 314 -14.91 32.05 57.16
N ASP A 315 -15.70 33.02 57.63
CA ASP A 315 -15.49 33.64 58.94
C ASP A 315 -15.90 32.66 60.06
N VAL A 316 -14.90 32.04 60.68
CA VAL A 316 -15.03 31.11 61.81
C VAL A 316 -14.78 31.78 63.17
N ALA A 317 -14.44 33.07 63.20
CA ALA A 317 -14.08 33.78 64.43
C ALA A 317 -15.25 33.80 65.43
N GLU A 318 -16.48 34.06 64.97
CA GLU A 318 -17.67 34.09 65.83
C GLU A 318 -17.98 32.72 66.47
N VAL A 319 -17.69 31.62 65.77
CA VAL A 319 -17.89 30.26 66.30
C VAL A 319 -16.84 29.93 67.34
N VAL A 320 -15.59 30.31 67.06
CA VAL A 320 -14.48 30.13 67.98
C VAL A 320 -14.76 30.86 69.29
N ASP A 321 -15.11 32.15 69.22
CA ASP A 321 -15.36 32.97 70.41
C ASP A 321 -16.52 32.43 71.26
N LEU A 322 -17.60 31.95 70.62
CA LEU A 322 -18.74 31.37 71.32
C LEU A 322 -18.37 30.08 72.08
N HIS A 323 -17.57 29.20 71.48
CA HIS A 323 -17.19 27.92 72.10
C HIS A 323 -16.02 28.05 73.08
N VAL A 324 -15.17 29.09 72.92
CA VAL A 324 -14.18 29.49 73.92
C VAL A 324 -14.90 29.96 75.18
N LEU A 325 -15.96 30.77 75.05
CA LEU A 325 -16.72 31.28 76.19
C LEU A 325 -17.49 30.19 76.95
N THR A 326 -17.96 29.14 76.25
CA THR A 326 -18.64 27.98 76.87
C THR A 326 -17.70 26.84 77.27
N ASN A 327 -16.41 26.93 76.93
CA ASN A 327 -15.39 25.90 77.12
C ASN A 327 -15.76 24.52 76.53
N ASP A 328 -16.41 24.50 75.37
CA ASP A 328 -16.79 23.26 74.66
C ASP A 328 -15.86 22.99 73.47
N VAL A 329 -14.77 22.29 73.73
CA VAL A 329 -13.75 21.93 72.73
C VAL A 329 -14.30 20.94 71.71
N SER A 330 -15.09 19.97 72.15
CA SER A 330 -15.72 18.97 71.27
C SER A 330 -16.73 19.62 70.33
N GLY A 331 -17.55 20.53 70.84
CA GLY A 331 -18.50 21.32 70.08
C GLY A 331 -17.81 22.21 69.07
N LEU A 332 -16.71 22.86 69.45
CA LEU A 332 -15.90 23.68 68.55
C LEU A 332 -15.38 22.86 67.35
N VAL A 333 -14.71 21.73 67.61
CA VAL A 333 -14.16 20.87 66.57
C VAL A 333 -15.28 20.33 65.66
N ALA A 334 -16.41 19.91 66.23
CA ALA A 334 -17.55 19.42 65.47
C ALA A 334 -18.19 20.53 64.60
N ALA A 335 -18.36 21.74 65.14
CA ALA A 335 -18.94 22.88 64.42
C ALA A 335 -18.04 23.35 63.27
N VAL A 336 -16.73 23.44 63.50
CA VAL A 336 -15.74 23.79 62.48
C VAL A 336 -15.71 22.71 61.39
N LEU A 337 -15.69 21.42 61.75
CA LEU A 337 -15.72 20.31 60.78
C LEU A 337 -17.04 20.23 60.00
N ALA A 338 -18.18 20.54 60.62
CA ALA A 338 -19.47 20.56 59.95
C ALA A 338 -19.56 21.69 58.91
N ARG A 339 -19.06 22.89 59.24
CA ARG A 339 -18.96 24.00 58.29
C ARG A 339 -17.97 23.70 57.17
N ALA A 340 -16.85 23.06 57.51
CA ALA A 340 -15.84 22.62 56.56
C ALA A 340 -16.36 21.62 55.53
N ARG A 341 -17.27 20.72 55.92
CA ARG A 341 -17.84 19.66 55.07
C ARG A 341 -19.13 20.07 54.34
N GLY A 342 -19.81 21.11 54.82
CA GLY A 342 -21.07 21.60 54.24
C GLY A 342 -20.90 22.52 53.02
N VAL A 343 -19.65 22.86 52.69
CA VAL A 343 -19.20 23.65 51.52
C VAL A 343 -18.41 22.75 50.61
#